data_AF-A0A6G0EEL3-F1
#
_entry.id   AF-A0A6G0EEL3-F1
#
_cell.length_a   1.000
_cell.length_b   1.000
_cell.length_c   1.000
_cell.angle_alpha   90.00
_cell.angle_beta   90.00
_cell.angle_gamma   90.00
#
_symmetry.space_group_name_H-M   'P 1'
#
loop_
_entity.id
_entity.type
_entity.pdbx_description
1 polymer ?
#
loop_
_entity_poly.entity_id
_entity_poly.type
_entity_poly.pdbx_seq_one_letter_code
_entity_poly.pdbx_strand_id
1 'polypeptide(L)'
;MPSLDSVGQQVGDFVVIALLFFGLLPLFGPLDVLLPILGYDAPRWLGYVLAGAAGAALSWIRPLRLRLVVRVWLVGLVTLVVFITALVFFELDGNAVGIVVAWGVGLGLGVGLAYPPLWRAAEARLRVD
;
A
#
# COMPACT_ATOMS: atom_id res chain seq x y z
N MET A 1 11.97 -36.47 13.97
CA MET A 1 11.08 -35.40 14.45
C MET A 1 10.85 -34.44 13.30
N PRO A 2 9.72 -34.54 12.56
CA PRO A 2 9.45 -33.71 11.38
C PRO A 2 8.24 -32.75 11.50
N SER A 3 7.71 -32.47 12.69
CA SER A 3 6.44 -31.70 12.85
C SER A 3 6.57 -30.25 13.33
N LEU A 4 7.73 -29.85 13.87
CA LEU A 4 7.93 -28.47 14.34
C LEU A 4 8.31 -27.52 13.20
N ASP A 5 9.01 -28.03 12.17
CA ASP A 5 9.33 -27.28 10.96
C ASP A 5 8.06 -26.85 10.20
N SER A 6 6.99 -27.66 10.24
CA SER A 6 5.73 -27.33 9.55
C SER A 6 4.91 -26.25 10.27
N VAL A 7 4.89 -26.24 11.61
CA VAL A 7 4.10 -25.24 12.37
C VAL A 7 4.79 -23.88 12.31
N GLY A 8 6.11 -23.83 12.50
CA GLY A 8 6.88 -22.58 12.39
C GLY A 8 6.75 -21.94 11.01
N GLN A 9 6.78 -22.76 9.96
CA GLN A 9 6.61 -22.29 8.58
C GLN A 9 5.19 -21.76 8.32
N GLN A 10 4.14 -22.46 8.78
CA GLN A 10 2.75 -21.98 8.64
C GLN A 10 2.49 -20.66 9.38
N VAL A 11 3.04 -20.52 10.60
CA VAL A 11 2.92 -19.26 11.36
C VAL A 11 3.69 -18.15 10.64
N GLY A 12 4.88 -18.43 10.12
CA GLY A 12 5.66 -17.48 9.33
C GLY A 12 4.90 -16.98 8.09
N ASP A 13 4.32 -17.89 7.32
CA ASP A 13 3.53 -17.57 6.13
C ASP A 13 2.28 -16.75 6.48
N PHE A 14 1.59 -17.12 7.57
CA PHE A 14 0.46 -16.36 8.07
C PHE A 14 0.85 -14.93 8.46
N VAL A 15 1.96 -14.75 9.18
CA VAL A 15 2.46 -13.41 9.57
C VAL A 15 2.81 -12.58 8.33
N VAL A 16 3.43 -13.18 7.31
CA VAL A 16 3.75 -12.49 6.05
C VAL A 16 2.48 -12.03 5.34
N ILE A 17 1.44 -12.87 5.30
CA ILE A 17 0.13 -12.52 4.71
C ILE A 17 -0.56 -11.41 5.52
N ALA A 18 -0.56 -11.53 6.86
CA ALA A 18 -1.15 -10.51 7.73
C ALA A 18 -0.44 -9.16 7.56
N LEU A 19 0.90 -9.16 7.55
CA LEU A 19 1.68 -7.95 7.29
C LEU A 19 1.39 -7.37 5.91
N LEU A 20 1.29 -8.21 4.87
CA LEU A 20 0.92 -7.74 3.53
C LEU A 20 -0.45 -7.05 3.55
N PHE A 21 -1.44 -7.67 4.18
CA PHE A 21 -2.79 -7.14 4.32
C PHE A 21 -2.78 -5.76 5.00
N PHE A 22 -2.12 -5.65 6.15
CA PHE A 22 -2.01 -4.36 6.87
C PHE A 22 -1.26 -3.30 6.06
N GLY A 23 -0.23 -3.69 5.29
CA GLY A 23 0.48 -2.76 4.41
C GLY A 23 -0.37 -2.26 3.23
N LEU A 24 -1.38 -3.02 2.81
CA LEU A 24 -2.29 -2.64 1.71
C LEU A 24 -3.43 -1.72 2.17
N LEU A 25 -3.88 -1.82 3.42
CA LEU A 25 -5.03 -1.03 3.91
C LEU A 25 -4.90 0.47 3.65
N PRO A 26 -3.75 1.13 3.93
CA PRO A 26 -3.64 2.56 3.72
C PRO A 26 -3.78 2.98 2.25
N LEU A 27 -3.58 2.07 1.29
CA LEU A 27 -3.79 2.35 -0.13
C LEU A 27 -5.26 2.58 -0.45
N PHE A 28 -6.18 2.05 0.35
CA PHE A 28 -7.61 2.15 0.14
C PHE A 28 -8.30 3.15 1.07
N GLY A 29 -7.60 3.67 2.09
CA GLY A 29 -8.11 4.70 3.01
C GLY A 29 -8.73 5.93 2.34
N PRO A 30 -8.19 6.44 1.20
CA PRO A 30 -8.81 7.56 0.47
C PRO A 30 -10.24 7.30 0.00
N LEU A 31 -10.65 6.04 -0.18
CA LEU A 31 -12.02 5.68 -0.58
C LEU A 31 -13.04 6.03 0.50
N ASP A 32 -12.65 6.00 1.78
CA ASP A 32 -13.55 6.36 2.89
C ASP A 32 -13.96 7.83 2.83
N VAL A 33 -13.16 8.69 2.20
CA VAL A 33 -13.45 10.12 1.98
C VAL A 33 -14.08 10.34 0.61
N LEU A 34 -13.60 9.65 -0.43
CA LEU A 34 -14.04 9.87 -1.80
C LEU A 34 -15.47 9.37 -2.05
N LEU A 35 -15.82 8.18 -1.58
CA LEU A 35 -17.09 7.54 -1.90
C LEU A 35 -18.31 8.33 -1.39
N PRO A 36 -18.31 8.88 -0.14
CA PRO A 36 -19.40 9.74 0.32
C PRO A 36 -19.62 10.98 -0.55
N ILE A 37 -18.54 11.59 -1.06
CA ILE A 37 -18.63 12.77 -1.95
C ILE A 37 -19.34 12.39 -3.27
N LEU A 38 -19.16 11.15 -3.72
CA LEU A 38 -19.83 10.61 -4.91
C LEU A 38 -21.26 10.11 -4.63
N GLY A 39 -21.77 10.31 -3.41
CA GLY A 39 -23.10 9.86 -3.00
C GLY A 39 -23.19 8.37 -2.69
N TYR A 40 -22.06 7.69 -2.49
CA TYR A 40 -22.01 6.28 -2.12
C TYR A 40 -21.61 6.11 -0.67
N ASP A 41 -22.54 5.60 0.15
CA ASP A 41 -22.27 5.25 1.53
C ASP A 41 -21.70 3.82 1.59
N ALA A 42 -20.37 3.74 1.59
CA ALA A 42 -19.67 2.47 1.56
C ALA A 42 -19.74 1.77 2.92
N PRO A 43 -19.87 0.43 2.93
CA PRO A 43 -19.77 -0.30 4.19
C PRO A 43 -18.35 -0.16 4.77
N ARG A 44 -18.25 0.00 6.10
CA ARG A 44 -16.97 0.16 6.82
C ARG A 44 -15.95 -0.97 6.58
N TRP A 45 -16.40 -2.11 6.07
CA TRP A 45 -15.56 -3.26 5.77
C TRP A 45 -15.01 -3.29 4.34
N LEU A 46 -15.40 -2.35 3.47
CA LEU A 46 -15.00 -2.33 2.07
C LEU A 46 -13.47 -2.28 1.89
N GLY A 47 -12.77 -1.43 2.66
CA GLY A 47 -11.32 -1.32 2.62
C GLY A 47 -10.61 -2.65 2.95
N TYR A 48 -11.13 -3.41 3.92
CA TYR A 48 -10.60 -4.74 4.25
C TYR A 48 -10.81 -5.73 3.10
N VAL A 49 -11.96 -5.71 2.44
CA VAL A 49 -12.23 -6.58 1.29
C VAL A 49 -11.33 -6.25 0.12
N LEU A 50 -11.12 -4.96 -0.17
CA LEU A 50 -10.21 -4.51 -1.24
C LEU A 50 -8.75 -4.88 -0.94
N ALA A 51 -8.29 -4.69 0.30
CA ALA A 51 -6.96 -5.11 0.72
C ALA A 51 -6.77 -6.63 0.63
N GLY A 52 -7.79 -7.41 1.03
CA GLY A 52 -7.78 -8.86 0.89
C GLY A 52 -7.72 -9.31 -0.57
N ALA A 53 -8.54 -8.70 -1.44
CA ALA A 53 -8.54 -8.99 -2.87
C ALA A 53 -7.20 -8.63 -3.53
N ALA A 54 -6.63 -7.47 -3.22
CA ALA A 54 -5.33 -7.05 -3.73
C ALA A 54 -4.19 -7.96 -3.22
N GLY A 55 -4.22 -8.35 -1.95
CA GLY A 55 -3.28 -9.30 -1.37
C GLY A 55 -3.34 -10.67 -2.06
N ALA A 56 -4.56 -11.18 -2.31
CA ALA A 56 -4.78 -12.42 -3.04
C ALA A 56 -4.23 -12.32 -4.48
N ALA A 57 -4.56 -11.25 -5.21
CA ALA A 57 -4.05 -11.01 -6.56
C ALA A 57 -2.51 -10.95 -6.59
N LEU A 58 -1.88 -10.27 -5.64
CA LEU A 58 -0.42 -10.21 -5.54
C LEU A 58 0.20 -11.59 -5.29
N SER A 59 -0.42 -12.41 -4.43
CA SER A 59 0.04 -13.76 -4.14
C SER A 59 -0.06 -14.70 -5.36
N TRP A 60 -1.04 -14.46 -6.25
CA TRP A 60 -1.19 -15.20 -7.51
C TRP A 60 -0.12 -14.84 -8.54
N ILE A 61 0.28 -13.57 -8.61
CA ILE A 61 1.18 -13.07 -9.66
C ILE A 61 2.65 -13.22 -9.25
N ARG A 62 2.96 -13.16 -7.96
CA ARG A 62 4.33 -13.16 -7.44
C ARG A 62 4.49 -14.05 -6.21
N PRO A 63 5.63 -14.75 -6.09
CA PRO A 63 5.96 -15.42 -4.83
C PRO A 63 6.08 -14.38 -3.72
N LEU A 64 5.36 -14.60 -2.62
CA LEU A 64 5.39 -13.76 -1.43
C LEU A 64 6.79 -13.84 -0.81
N ARG A 65 7.54 -12.75 -0.94
CA ARG A 65 8.86 -12.57 -0.31
C ARG A 65 8.75 -11.44 0.69
N LEU A 66 9.47 -11.52 1.80
CA LEU A 66 9.51 -10.45 2.81
C LEU A 66 9.82 -9.07 2.20
N ARG A 67 10.69 -9.04 1.17
CA ARG A 67 11.01 -7.82 0.41
C ARG A 67 9.79 -7.19 -0.28
N LEU A 68 8.83 -8.00 -0.77
CA LEU A 68 7.60 -7.50 -1.35
C LEU A 68 6.72 -6.86 -0.27
N VAL A 69 6.58 -7.54 0.88
CA VAL A 69 5.81 -7.03 2.02
C VAL A 69 6.36 -5.70 2.50
N VAL A 70 7.67 -5.58 2.69
CA VAL A 70 8.33 -4.32 3.07
C VAL A 70 8.06 -3.21 2.05
N ARG A 71 8.10 -3.52 0.76
CA ARG A 71 7.78 -2.54 -0.29
C ARG A 71 6.33 -2.09 -0.22
N VAL A 72 5.39 -3.02 -0.08
CA VAL A 72 3.97 -2.69 0.04
C VAL A 72 3.72 -1.82 1.27
N TRP A 73 4.38 -2.12 2.39
CA TRP A 73 4.36 -1.26 3.58
C TRP A 73 4.89 0.14 3.30
N LEU A 74 6.01 0.27 2.59
CA LEU A 74 6.55 1.57 2.22
C LEU A 74 5.56 2.34 1.35
N VAL A 75 4.94 1.69 0.35
CA VAL A 75 3.93 2.33 -0.51
C VAL A 75 2.73 2.77 0.33
N GLY A 76 2.21 1.90 1.20
CA GLY A 76 1.09 2.19 2.08
C GLY A 76 1.38 3.37 3.00
N LEU A 77 2.53 3.37 3.66
CA LEU A 77 2.95 4.44 4.57
C LEU A 77 3.10 5.78 3.84
N VAL A 78 3.80 5.80 2.71
CA VAL A 78 3.99 7.03 1.91
C VAL A 78 2.65 7.54 1.40
N THR A 79 1.79 6.65 0.90
CA THR A 79 0.44 7.01 0.43
C THR A 79 -0.37 7.64 1.56
N LEU A 80 -0.36 7.03 2.74
CA LEU A 80 -1.06 7.54 3.93
C LEU A 80 -0.56 8.94 4.32
N VAL A 81 0.75 9.09 4.46
CA VAL A 81 1.37 10.35 4.90
C VAL A 81 1.08 11.47 3.90
N VAL A 82 1.30 11.21 2.60
CA VAL A 82 1.06 12.19 1.54
C VAL A 82 -0.41 12.56 1.47
N PHE A 83 -1.30 11.57 1.54
CA PHE A 83 -2.73 11.79 1.44
C PHE A 83 -3.26 12.59 2.64
N ILE A 84 -2.94 12.21 3.88
CA ILE A 84 -3.37 12.93 5.08
C ILE A 84 -2.81 14.35 5.08
N THR A 85 -1.53 14.51 4.74
CA THR A 85 -0.92 15.85 4.63
C THR A 85 -1.67 16.69 3.61
N ALA A 86 -1.95 16.13 2.43
CA ALA A 86 -2.66 16.87 1.40
C ALA A 86 -4.09 17.23 1.83
N LEU A 87 -4.80 16.30 2.46
CA LEU A 87 -6.16 16.50 2.94
C LEU A 87 -6.23 17.63 3.97
N VAL A 88 -5.33 17.63 4.95
CA VAL A 88 -5.28 18.61 6.03
C VAL A 88 -4.81 19.98 5.55
N PHE A 89 -3.74 20.06 4.76
CA PHE A 89 -3.12 21.34 4.40
C PHE A 89 -3.75 22.03 3.18
N PHE A 90 -4.46 21.28 2.32
CA PHE A 90 -5.14 21.83 1.14
C PHE A 90 -6.67 21.78 1.28
N GLU A 91 -7.21 21.46 2.46
CA GLU A 91 -8.65 21.44 2.75
C GLU A 91 -9.45 20.71 1.67
N LEU A 92 -9.03 19.47 1.35
CA LEU A 92 -9.60 18.71 0.22
C LEU A 92 -11.00 18.15 0.50
N ASP A 93 -11.63 18.53 1.61
CA ASP A 93 -12.96 18.11 2.01
C ASP A 93 -14.00 18.54 0.97
N GLY A 94 -14.68 17.58 0.37
CA GLY A 94 -15.63 17.82 -0.72
C GLY A 94 -15.01 17.99 -2.11
N ASN A 95 -13.68 18.00 -2.25
CA ASN A 95 -12.99 18.09 -3.54
C ASN A 95 -12.54 16.70 -4.03
N ALA A 96 -13.45 15.99 -4.71
CA ALA A 96 -13.19 14.65 -5.24
C ALA A 96 -11.95 14.59 -6.17
N VAL A 97 -11.76 15.60 -7.03
CA VAL A 97 -10.62 15.65 -7.95
C VAL A 97 -9.32 15.80 -7.17
N GLY A 98 -9.27 16.70 -6.19
CA GLY A 98 -8.10 16.90 -5.33
C GLY A 98 -7.73 15.65 -4.54
N ILE A 99 -8.74 14.93 -4.02
CA ILE A 99 -8.56 13.64 -3.34
C ILE A 99 -7.93 12.60 -4.26
N VAL A 100 -8.46 12.43 -5.48
CA VAL A 100 -7.94 11.46 -6.46
C VAL A 100 -6.50 11.82 -6.85
N VAL A 101 -6.20 13.10 -7.05
CA VAL A 101 -4.85 13.57 -7.36
C VAL A 101 -3.89 13.29 -6.20
N ALA A 102 -4.25 13.66 -4.97
CA ALA A 102 -3.42 13.42 -3.80
C ALA A 102 -3.18 11.93 -3.55
N TRP A 103 -4.21 11.10 -3.76
CA TRP A 103 -4.12 9.66 -3.69
C TRP A 103 -3.15 9.11 -4.75
N GLY A 104 -3.30 9.54 -6.00
CA GLY A 104 -2.41 9.16 -7.10
C GLY A 104 -0.96 9.59 -6.87
N VAL A 105 -0.73 10.79 -6.32
CA VAL A 105 0.60 11.28 -5.96
C VAL A 105 1.21 10.43 -4.83
N GLY A 106 0.45 10.12 -3.79
CA GLY A 106 0.90 9.25 -2.70
C GLY A 106 1.29 7.86 -3.18
N LEU A 107 0.46 7.24 -4.03
CA LEU A 107 0.75 5.97 -4.67
C LEU A 107 2.00 6.04 -5.55
N GLY A 108 2.09 7.06 -6.40
CA GLY A 108 3.21 7.26 -7.33
C GLY A 108 4.54 7.42 -6.59
N LEU A 109 4.58 8.25 -5.55
CA LEU A 109 5.77 8.45 -4.71
C LEU A 109 6.12 7.16 -3.96
N GLY A 110 5.14 6.50 -3.35
CA GLY A 110 5.33 5.24 -2.64
C GLY A 110 5.92 4.16 -3.55
N VAL A 111 5.36 3.98 -4.74
CA VAL A 111 5.86 3.02 -5.73
C VAL A 111 7.25 3.41 -6.20
N GLY A 112 7.49 4.69 -6.50
CA GLY A 112 8.79 5.19 -6.92
C GLY A 112 9.89 4.88 -5.91
N LEU A 113 9.62 5.14 -4.63
CA LEU A 113 10.54 4.86 -3.52
C LEU A 113 10.74 3.35 -3.29
N ALA A 114 9.70 2.55 -3.52
CA ALA A 114 9.76 1.10 -3.35
C ALA A 114 10.38 0.35 -4.55
N TYR A 115 10.62 1.03 -5.69
CA TYR A 115 11.08 0.40 -6.93
C TYR A 115 12.61 0.44 -7.08
N PRO A 116 13.31 -0.71 -6.99
CA PRO A 116 14.78 -0.75 -6.98
C PRO A 116 15.48 -0.19 -8.24
N PRO A 117 14.95 -0.37 -9.47
CA PRO A 117 15.58 0.20 -10.65
C PRO A 117 15.68 1.73 -10.60
N LEU A 118 14.71 2.42 -9.99
CA LEU A 118 14.76 3.88 -9.84
C LEU A 118 15.87 4.30 -8.89
N TRP A 119 16.05 3.58 -7.77
CA TRP A 119 17.17 3.79 -6.86
C TRP A 119 18.52 3.56 -7.52
N ARG A 120 18.67 2.47 -8.27
CA ARG A 120 19.92 2.18 -8.99
C ARG A 120 20.22 3.21 -10.07
N ALA A 121 19.19 3.70 -10.77
CA ALA A 121 19.35 4.76 -11.76
C ALA A 121 19.70 6.11 -11.11
N ALA A 122 19.10 6.44 -9.97
CA ALA A 122 19.45 7.65 -9.20
C ALA A 122 20.88 7.57 -8.64
N GLU A 123 21.26 6.42 -8.07
CA GLU A 123 22.61 6.17 -7.57
C GLU A 123 23.66 6.27 -8.69
N ALA A 124 23.37 5.72 -9.87
CA ALA A 124 24.25 5.83 -11.04
C ALA A 124 24.42 7.28 -11.53
N ARG A 125 23.43 8.16 -11.33
CA ARG A 125 23.52 9.59 -11.65
C ARG A 125 24.25 10.41 -10.58
N LEU A 126 24.29 9.92 -9.34
CA LEU A 126 25.00 10.57 -8.23
C LEU A 126 26.46 10.11 -8.12
N ARG A 127 26.82 8.96 -8.71
CA ARG A 127 28.21 8.48 -8.85
C ARG A 127 28.96 9.14 -10.04
N VAL A 128 28.67 10.41 -10.32
CA VAL A 128 29.52 11.19 -11.23
C VAL A 128 30.71 11.65 -10.40
N ASP A 129 31.92 11.34 -10.89
CA ASP A 129 33.22 11.57 -10.26
C ASP A 129 33.41 13.00 -9.71
#